data_AF-B1MIJ6-F1
#
_entry.id   AF-B1MIJ6-F1
#
_cell.length_a   1.000
_cell.length_b   1.000
_cell.length_c   1.000
_cell.angle_alpha   90.00
_cell.angle_beta   90.00
_cell.angle_gamma   90.00
#
_symmetry.space_group_name_H-M   'P 1'
#
loop_
_entity.id
_entity.type
_entity.pdbx_description
1 polymer ?
#
loop_
_entity_poly.entity_id
_entity_poly.type
_entity_poly.pdbx_seq_one_letter_code
_entity_poly.pdbx_strand_id
1 'polypeptide(L)' 'MPAKTDPAAIDDLEPLTDETAHQAQRVVAAYANDADECRMLLAMLGIGPTKVDA' A
#
# COMPACT_ATOMS: atom_id res chain seq x y z
N MET A 1 -4.74 16.40 -18.13
CA MET A 1 -3.61 15.56 -18.58
C MET A 1 -4.15 14.16 -18.79
N PRO A 2 -4.01 13.52 -19.96
CA PRO A 2 -4.36 12.13 -20.11
C PRO A 2 -3.34 11.33 -19.29
N ALA A 3 -3.82 10.47 -18.38
CA ALA A 3 -2.94 9.50 -17.73
C ALA A 3 -2.36 8.63 -18.85
N LYS A 4 -1.04 8.69 -19.06
CA LYS A 4 -0.35 7.72 -19.90
C LYS A 4 -0.38 6.40 -19.15
N THR A 5 -1.42 5.60 -19.37
CA THR A 5 -1.45 4.18 -19.01
C THR A 5 -0.60 3.44 -20.04
N ASP A 6 0.72 3.66 -19.97
CA ASP A 6 1.67 2.84 -20.70
C ASP A 6 1.76 1.51 -19.94
N PRO A 7 1.30 0.38 -20.49
CA PRO A 7 1.31 -0.91 -19.78
C PRO A 7 2.72 -1.37 -19.41
N ALA A 8 3.74 -0.87 -20.12
CA ALA A 8 5.15 -1.09 -19.79
C ALA A 8 5.58 -0.44 -18.46
N ALA A 9 4.90 0.64 -18.03
CA ALA A 9 5.28 1.36 -16.81
C ALA A 9 4.94 0.60 -15.51
N ILE A 10 4.07 -0.42 -15.56
CA ILE A 10 3.73 -1.25 -14.40
C ILE A 10 4.75 -2.39 -14.20
N ASP A 11 5.39 -2.86 -15.28
CA ASP A 11 6.35 -3.97 -15.24
C ASP A 11 7.74 -3.54 -14.71
N ASP A 12 8.08 -2.25 -14.87
CA ASP A 12 9.29 -1.62 -14.31
C ASP A 12 9.10 -1.09 -12.88
N LEU A 13 7.98 -1.39 -12.21
CA LEU A 13 7.77 -0.95 -10.83
C LEU A 13 8.65 -1.77 -9.88
N GLU A 14 9.55 -1.07 -9.20
CA GLU A 14 10.37 -1.67 -8.15
C GLU A 14 9.49 -2.26 -7.03
N PRO A 15 9.89 -3.42 -6.46
CA PRO A 15 9.20 -3.99 -5.31
C PRO A 15 9.07 -2.97 -4.18
N LEU A 16 7.91 -2.98 -3.51
CA LEU A 16 7.62 -2.06 -2.41
C LEU A 16 8.71 -2.17 -1.34
N THR A 17 9.34 -1.04 -0.99
CA THR A 17 10.31 -1.01 0.13
C THR A 17 9.58 -1.08 1.48
N ASP A 18 10.26 -1.54 2.53
CA ASP A 18 9.71 -1.58 3.89
C ASP A 18 9.29 -0.18 4.41
N GLU A 19 9.98 0.88 3.96
CA GLU A 19 9.65 2.27 4.30
C GLU A 19 8.34 2.71 3.61
N THR A 20 8.19 2.39 2.32
CA THR A 20 6.97 2.66 1.58
C THR A 20 5.78 1.88 2.15
N ALA A 21 5.99 0.62 2.56
CA ALA A 21 4.98 -0.18 3.23
C ALA A 21 4.49 0.48 4.53
N HIS A 22 5.41 1.00 5.35
CA HIS A 22 5.07 1.72 6.58
C HIS A 22 4.29 3.02 6.31
N GLN A 23 4.69 3.80 5.30
CA GLN A 23 3.98 5.03 4.95
C GLN A 23 2.56 4.72 4.48
N ALA A 24 2.40 3.72 3.60
CA ALA A 24 1.09 3.28 3.14
C ALA A 24 0.23 2.78 4.31
N GLN A 25 0.79 2.04 5.27
CA GLN A 25 0.06 1.65 6.48
C GLN A 25 -0.44 2.83 7.29
N ARG A 26 0.41 3.84 7.50
CA ARG A 26 0.01 5.04 8.24
C ARG A 26 -1.11 5.80 7.54
N VAL A 27 -1.04 5.90 6.21
CA VAL A 27 -2.07 6.55 5.40
C VAL A 27 -3.37 5.75 5.49
N VAL A 28 -3.35 4.44 5.22
CA VAL A 28 -4.54 3.60 5.28
C VAL A 28 -5.18 3.63 6.67
N ALA A 29 -4.38 3.55 7.74
CA ALA A 29 -4.89 3.64 9.10
C ALA A 29 -5.50 5.01 9.46
N ALA A 30 -5.03 6.10 8.84
CA ALA A 30 -5.57 7.43 9.06
C ALA A 30 -6.88 7.68 8.31
N TYR A 31 -7.10 7.00 7.19
CA TYR A 31 -8.25 7.22 6.30
C TYR A 31 -9.30 6.12 6.34
N ALA A 32 -8.99 4.91 6.81
CA ALA A 32 -9.97 3.85 6.97
C ALA A 32 -10.99 4.20 8.05
N ASN A 33 -12.26 3.85 7.81
CA ASN A 33 -13.35 4.08 8.74
C ASN A 33 -13.29 3.10 9.92
N ASP A 34 -12.87 1.86 9.66
CA ASP A 34 -12.82 0.77 10.66
C ASP A 34 -11.65 -0.18 10.41
N ALA A 35 -11.38 -1.05 11.39
CA ALA A 35 -10.29 -2.02 11.34
C ALA A 35 -10.43 -3.04 10.17
N ASP A 36 -11.66 -3.43 9.82
CA ASP A 36 -11.89 -4.37 8.71
C ASP A 36 -11.60 -3.74 7.35
N GLU A 37 -11.99 -2.48 7.13
CA GLU A 37 -11.65 -1.74 5.92
C GLU A 37 -10.14 -1.53 5.81
N CYS A 38 -9.49 -1.19 6.92
CA CYS A 38 -8.04 -1.01 6.99
C CYS A 38 -7.29 -2.28 6.54
N ARG A 39 -7.71 -3.45 7.03
CA ARG A 39 -7.15 -4.76 6.62
C ARG A 39 -7.39 -5.05 5.14
N MET A 40 -8.60 -4.78 4.65
CA MET A 40 -8.95 -4.98 3.24
C MET A 40 -8.06 -4.13 2.32
N LEU A 41 -7.90 -2.84 2.63
CA LEU A 41 -7.09 -1.91 1.85
C LEU A 41 -5.61 -2.31 1.84
N LEU A 42 -5.06 -2.72 2.99
CA LEU A 42 -3.69 -3.22 3.07
C LEU A 42 -3.48 -4.50 2.27
N ALA A 43 -4.44 -5.42 2.32
CA ALA A 43 -4.41 -6.65 1.52
C ALA A 43 -4.45 -6.38 0.01
N MET A 44 -5.25 -5.41 -0.44
CA MET A 44 -5.30 -4.97 -1.84
C MET A 44 -3.96 -4.38 -2.31
N LEU A 45 -3.23 -3.72 -1.41
CA LEU A 45 -1.89 -3.19 -1.68
C LEU A 45 -0.79 -4.26 -1.57
N GLY A 46 -1.12 -5.50 -1.15
CA GLY A 46 -0.15 -6.56 -0.89
C GLY A 46 0.72 -6.31 0.35
N ILE A 47 0.29 -5.41 1.24
CA ILE A 47 1.04 -5.03 2.44
C ILE A 47 0.60 -5.91 3.61
N GLY A 48 1.52 -6.75 4.08
CA GLY A 48 1.31 -7.60 5.25
C GLY A 48 1.27 -6.82 6.57
N PRO A 49 0.81 -7.45 7.67
CA PRO A 49 0.86 -6.85 8.98
C PRO A 49 2.32 -6.53 9.34
N THR A 50 2.59 -5.30 9.77
CA THR A 50 3.90 -4.94 10.29
C THR A 50 4.19 -5.76 11.54
N LYS A 51 5.39 -6.36 11.60
CA LYS A 51 5.89 -6.89 12.85
C LYS A 51 6.06 -5.71 13.80
N VAL A 52 5.19 -5.62 14.79
CA VAL A 52 5.42 -4.78 15.95
C VAL A 52 6.49 -5.51 16.76
N ASP A 53 7.76 -5.24 16.46
CA ASP A 53 8.83 -5.57 17.41
C ASP A 53 8.57 -4.69 18.65
N ALA A 54 8.24 -5.37 19.76
CA ALA A 54 7.82 -4.78 21.02
C ALA A 54 8.99 -4.24 21.85
#